data_AF-A0A3M1XLF0-F1
#
_entry.id   AF-A0A3M1XLF0-F1
#
_cell.length_a   1.000
_cell.length_b   1.000
_cell.length_c   1.000
_cell.angle_alpha   90.00
_cell.angle_beta   90.00
_cell.angle_gamma   90.00
#
_symmetry.space_group_name_H-M   'P 1'
#
loop_
_entity.id
_entity.type
_entity.pdbx_description
1 polymer ?
#
loop_
_entity_poly.entity_id
_entity_poly.type
_entity_poly.pdbx_seq_one_letter_code
_entity_poly.pdbx_strand_id
1 'polypeptide(L)'
;LDLDYAKRHSSSANVLFNDGQSLSARLQYSLDFGNNNYIKPFSWLGMGPILRAFSRTRIYFTPRSANFNFSLNDNENRSQNRLEAQGRQTINTTTSRSINLNYRLTDNLNIDYSRTHRSDAFLKGYRAGDVLKAIFKRLDFGVDKNISQRFSANYNPKTFNWITHSFRYTADYNYNLNNPEIQDRSANLNVNRQLTVDFKPSLLVNTFYHPTRRPKIRRPRRPSRGRPGRHQGIHRDNEKESKEKTGEKEEEKDRDERKPSEASKAIRALNPLKLFYQFFNAWKSVRVDYSVQDNVSHFNLADIPGFKYQFGLTTNPGVGIDTSFNKVLVQPNLRKNRRLNLSSSFDFLRNLTTSFRYSYDLNRTENNQQSRQSISRGYFFTGDDPDASYKAWKALIPDWRFQLTGLEKIPFFARFAQSVSIEHARTGKFSEITKLRGQTRERDQWSYSNNYQPLLGINISTRWGITGTIRYIRSVNFNYNSTSGVRKAEQSGLNMNANLTLHPGFKIPFLKNKRLRNEVQLTLAFDKNSNLTFTRTPGAEKFEELDRQKSWKFRPSATYRFSERVNGSAFVEVGQSENKITGTFSWFEFGINVNIAIR
;
A
#
# COMPACT_ATOMS: atom_id res chain seq x y z
N LEU A 1 -9.65 38.43 7.64
CA LEU A 1 -8.84 39.23 6.70
C LEU A 1 -7.55 39.55 7.41
N ASP A 2 -6.43 39.35 6.74
CA ASP A 2 -5.09 39.54 7.27
C ASP A 2 -4.31 40.44 6.31
N LEU A 3 -3.59 41.43 6.83
CA LEU A 3 -2.90 42.43 6.04
C LEU A 3 -1.59 42.82 6.72
N ASP A 4 -0.49 42.51 6.05
CA ASP A 4 0.86 42.82 6.51
C ASP A 4 1.52 43.79 5.53
N TYR A 5 2.14 44.83 6.06
CA TYR A 5 2.98 45.75 5.32
C TYR A 5 4.32 45.89 6.03
N ALA A 6 5.41 45.71 5.29
CA ALA A 6 6.76 45.90 5.79
C ALA A 6 7.58 46.75 4.82
N LYS A 7 8.38 47.64 5.39
CA LYS A 7 9.35 48.46 4.69
C LYS A 7 10.70 48.31 5.37
N ARG A 8 11.74 48.05 4.59
CA ARG A 8 13.12 47.90 5.03
C ARG A 8 13.99 48.85 4.23
N HIS A 9 14.89 49.51 4.94
CA HIS A 9 15.97 50.29 4.34
C HIS A 9 17.29 49.76 4.90
N SER A 10 18.32 49.69 4.06
CA SER A 10 19.66 49.36 4.50
C SER A 10 20.71 49.97 3.58
N SER A 11 21.85 50.34 4.15
CA SER A 11 23.00 50.91 3.45
C SER A 11 24.29 50.33 4.02
N SER A 12 25.32 50.15 3.21
CA SER A 12 26.63 49.68 3.64
C SER A 12 27.77 50.39 2.91
N ALA A 13 29.02 50.04 3.21
CA ALA A 13 30.20 50.57 2.53
C ALA A 13 30.18 50.30 1.02
N ASN A 14 29.59 49.17 0.59
CA ASN A 14 29.53 48.79 -0.83
C ASN A 14 28.17 49.10 -1.48
N VAL A 15 27.10 49.16 -0.68
CA VAL A 15 25.71 49.35 -1.14
C VAL A 15 25.22 50.73 -0.76
N LEU A 16 24.86 51.56 -1.74
CA LEU A 16 24.36 52.92 -1.54
C LEU A 16 23.02 52.88 -0.79
N PHE A 17 22.09 52.07 -1.30
CA PHE A 17 20.82 51.75 -0.65
C PHE A 17 20.33 50.37 -1.11
N ASN A 18 19.57 49.74 -0.23
CA ASN A 18 18.79 48.54 -0.52
C ASN A 18 17.45 48.65 0.24
N ASP A 19 16.42 49.01 -0.52
CA ASP A 19 15.06 49.26 -0.09
C ASP A 19 14.16 48.08 -0.45
N GLY A 20 13.55 47.47 0.57
CA GLY A 20 12.53 46.46 0.39
C GLY A 20 11.17 47.00 0.84
N GLN A 21 10.15 46.82 0.03
CA GLN A 21 8.75 47.00 0.41
C GLN A 21 8.00 45.70 0.12
N SER A 22 7.20 45.24 1.06
CA SER A 22 6.35 44.07 0.88
C SER A 22 4.99 44.33 1.50
N LEU A 23 3.94 44.15 0.71
CA LEU A 23 2.55 44.13 1.15
C LEU A 23 1.99 42.73 0.89
N SER A 24 1.42 42.11 1.89
CA SER A 24 0.62 40.90 1.72
C SER A 24 -0.76 41.05 2.32
N ALA A 25 -1.79 40.78 1.54
CA ALA A 25 -3.18 40.77 1.98
C ALA A 25 -3.78 39.38 1.75
N ARG A 26 -4.50 38.84 2.73
CA ARG A 26 -5.12 37.51 2.66
C ARG A 26 -6.57 37.57 3.15
N LEU A 27 -7.48 37.08 2.33
CA LEU A 27 -8.89 36.92 2.66
C LEU A 27 -9.23 35.42 2.63
N GLN A 28 -9.75 34.89 3.72
CA GLN A 28 -10.22 33.52 3.82
C GLN A 28 -11.67 33.56 4.26
N TYR A 29 -12.52 32.83 3.56
CA TYR A 29 -13.95 32.73 3.82
C TYR A 29 -14.38 31.27 3.74
N SER A 30 -14.91 30.74 4.84
CA SER A 30 -15.32 29.34 4.97
C SER A 30 -16.82 29.31 5.23
N LEU A 31 -17.57 28.68 4.33
CA LEU A 31 -18.99 28.41 4.50
C LEU A 31 -19.18 26.94 4.84
N ASP A 32 -19.64 26.65 6.04
CA ASP A 32 -20.03 25.31 6.46
C ASP A 32 -21.55 25.17 6.44
N PHE A 33 -22.05 24.20 5.69
CA PHE A 33 -23.48 23.91 5.61
C PHE A 33 -23.83 22.81 6.62
N GLY A 34 -24.98 22.96 7.28
CA GLY A 34 -25.47 21.98 8.24
C GLY A 34 -25.75 20.61 7.60
N ASN A 35 -25.68 19.55 8.40
CA ASN A 35 -25.88 18.16 7.94
C ASN A 35 -27.36 17.77 7.71
N ASN A 36 -28.31 18.70 7.82
CA ASN A 36 -29.75 18.41 7.79
C ASN A 36 -30.40 18.59 6.40
N ASN A 37 -29.63 18.98 5.39
CA ASN A 37 -30.12 19.26 4.04
C ASN A 37 -30.11 18.01 3.16
N TYR A 38 -31.01 17.05 3.43
CA TYR A 38 -31.11 15.81 2.67
C TYR A 38 -32.54 15.39 2.33
N ILE A 39 -32.69 14.65 1.23
CA ILE A 39 -33.91 13.96 0.83
C ILE A 39 -33.70 12.44 0.82
N LYS A 40 -34.77 11.65 1.02
CA LYS A 40 -34.77 10.18 0.98
C LYS A 40 -35.70 9.66 -0.12
N PRO A 41 -35.27 9.67 -1.40
CA PRO A 41 -36.13 9.35 -2.54
C PRO A 41 -36.56 7.88 -2.59
N PHE A 42 -35.82 6.99 -1.94
CA PHE A 42 -36.05 5.54 -1.96
C PHE A 42 -36.75 5.00 -0.71
N SER A 43 -37.34 5.87 0.11
CA SER A 43 -38.01 5.48 1.36
C SER A 43 -39.18 4.50 1.16
N TRP A 44 -39.78 4.47 -0.04
CA TRP A 44 -40.88 3.58 -0.42
C TRP A 44 -40.48 2.10 -0.65
N LEU A 45 -39.19 1.77 -0.80
CA LEU A 45 -38.71 0.43 -1.16
C LEU A 45 -38.84 -0.66 -0.06
N GLY A 46 -39.55 -0.41 1.03
CA GLY A 46 -39.83 -1.41 2.09
C GLY A 46 -38.61 -1.82 2.93
N MET A 47 -38.83 -2.78 3.85
CA MET A 47 -37.85 -3.21 4.88
C MET A 47 -37.17 -4.56 4.61
N GLY A 48 -37.22 -5.09 3.39
CA GLY A 48 -36.52 -6.33 3.04
C GLY A 48 -34.99 -6.26 3.28
N PRO A 49 -34.30 -7.38 3.57
CA PRO A 49 -32.89 -7.38 3.96
C PRO A 49 -31.93 -6.75 2.92
N ILE A 50 -32.26 -6.84 1.63
CA ILE A 50 -31.50 -6.21 0.53
C ILE A 50 -32.00 -4.77 0.28
N LEU A 51 -33.32 -4.56 0.35
CA LEU A 51 -33.98 -3.28 0.03
C LEU A 51 -33.73 -2.21 1.10
N ARG A 52 -33.50 -2.61 2.35
CA ARG A 52 -33.18 -1.74 3.49
C ARG A 52 -31.91 -0.92 3.29
N ALA A 53 -30.95 -1.43 2.51
CA ALA A 53 -29.72 -0.71 2.21
C ALA A 53 -29.97 0.48 1.27
N PHE A 54 -30.91 0.35 0.33
CA PHE A 54 -31.26 1.39 -0.62
C PHE A 54 -32.28 2.39 -0.05
N SER A 55 -33.25 1.93 0.76
CA SER A 55 -34.30 2.79 1.32
C SER A 55 -33.81 3.83 2.33
N ARG A 56 -32.61 3.64 2.89
CA ARG A 56 -31.96 4.56 3.84
C ARG A 56 -31.05 5.59 3.18
N THR A 57 -30.90 5.55 1.85
CA THR A 57 -29.99 6.44 1.12
C THR A 57 -30.45 7.89 1.29
N ARG A 58 -29.57 8.72 1.88
CA ARG A 58 -29.74 10.17 1.96
C ARG A 58 -29.01 10.81 0.79
N ILE A 59 -29.72 11.66 0.05
CA ILE A 59 -29.13 12.53 -0.98
C ILE A 59 -29.11 13.95 -0.41
N TYR A 60 -27.92 14.51 -0.25
CA TYR A 60 -27.76 15.88 0.22
C TYR A 60 -27.76 16.83 -0.99
N PHE A 61 -28.41 17.99 -0.87
CA PHE A 61 -28.52 18.97 -1.98
C PHE A 61 -27.60 20.18 -1.82
N THR A 62 -27.05 20.42 -0.62
CA THR A 62 -26.00 21.42 -0.39
C THR A 62 -24.64 20.75 -0.23
N PRO A 63 -23.53 21.42 -0.63
CA PRO A 63 -22.20 20.98 -0.25
C PRO A 63 -22.08 20.97 1.28
N ARG A 64 -21.09 20.26 1.82
CA ARG A 64 -20.79 20.27 3.25
C ARG A 64 -20.02 21.52 3.63
N SER A 65 -19.06 21.92 2.79
CA SER A 65 -18.33 23.17 2.97
C SER A 65 -17.90 23.77 1.63
N ALA A 66 -17.76 25.09 1.63
CA ALA A 66 -17.25 25.88 0.53
C ALA A 66 -16.25 26.92 1.07
N ASN A 67 -14.98 26.73 0.75
CA ASN A 67 -13.89 27.57 1.25
C ASN A 67 -13.34 28.39 0.09
N PHE A 68 -13.35 29.70 0.24
CA PHE A 68 -12.76 30.66 -0.66
C PHE A 68 -11.53 31.27 0.00
N ASN A 69 -10.39 31.25 -0.69
CA ASN A 69 -9.19 31.97 -0.25
C ASN A 69 -8.70 32.88 -1.36
N PHE A 70 -8.32 34.07 -0.97
CA PHE A 70 -7.67 35.07 -1.82
C PHE A 70 -6.40 35.58 -1.13
N SER A 71 -5.35 35.78 -1.90
CA SER A 71 -4.13 36.44 -1.43
C SER A 71 -3.57 37.38 -2.50
N LEU A 72 -3.11 38.54 -2.08
CA LEU A 72 -2.37 39.52 -2.88
C LEU A 72 -1.02 39.72 -2.22
N ASN A 73 0.06 39.57 -2.98
CA ASN A 73 1.41 39.91 -2.54
C ASN A 73 2.01 40.92 -3.52
N ASP A 74 2.38 42.10 -3.03
CA ASP A 74 3.07 43.14 -3.78
C ASP A 74 4.44 43.38 -3.14
N ASN A 75 5.49 42.97 -3.83
CA ASN A 75 6.86 43.09 -3.37
C ASN A 75 7.65 44.00 -4.31
N GLU A 76 8.43 44.89 -3.73
CA GLU A 76 9.31 45.80 -4.46
C GLU A 76 10.66 45.84 -3.77
N ASN A 77 11.71 45.61 -4.55
CA ASN A 77 13.08 45.72 -4.08
C ASN A 77 13.83 46.70 -4.98
N ARG A 78 14.47 47.71 -4.38
CA ARG A 78 15.32 48.66 -5.08
C ARG A 78 16.70 48.62 -4.46
N SER A 79 17.73 48.37 -5.25
CA SER A 79 19.10 48.28 -4.76
C SER A 79 20.06 49.01 -5.68
N GLN A 80 21.02 49.74 -5.13
CA GLN A 80 22.08 50.36 -5.89
C GLN A 80 23.42 50.18 -5.18
N ASN A 81 24.43 49.70 -5.90
CA ASN A 81 25.80 49.69 -5.42
C ASN A 81 26.44 51.08 -5.58
N ARG A 82 27.32 51.47 -4.67
CA ARG A 82 27.92 52.84 -4.71
C ARG A 82 28.76 53.10 -5.95
N LEU A 83 29.29 52.05 -6.59
CA LEU A 83 30.10 52.11 -7.81
C LEU A 83 29.27 51.96 -9.09
N GLU A 84 27.98 51.66 -9.00
CA GLU A 84 27.09 51.54 -10.15
C GLU A 84 26.34 52.86 -10.40
N ALA A 85 26.37 53.36 -11.63
CA ALA A 85 25.71 54.61 -12.02
C ALA A 85 24.18 54.52 -12.00
N GLN A 86 23.60 53.31 -12.10
CA GLN A 86 22.16 53.08 -12.05
C GLN A 86 21.82 51.93 -11.09
N GLY A 87 20.76 52.13 -10.30
CA GLY A 87 20.21 51.10 -9.42
C GLY A 87 19.35 50.09 -10.17
N ARG A 88 19.13 48.92 -9.55
CA ARG A 88 18.22 47.88 -10.02
C ARG A 88 16.90 47.95 -9.25
N GLN A 89 15.78 47.81 -9.95
CA GLN A 89 14.45 47.74 -9.36
C GLN A 89 13.75 46.47 -9.83
N THR A 90 13.21 45.71 -8.88
CA THR A 90 12.40 44.52 -9.13
C THR A 90 11.06 44.71 -8.44
N ILE A 91 9.98 44.67 -9.21
CA ILE A 91 8.60 44.71 -8.70
C ILE A 91 7.93 43.39 -9.05
N ASN A 92 7.16 42.85 -8.11
CA ASN A 92 6.38 41.64 -8.32
C ASN A 92 5.03 41.76 -7.60
N THR A 93 3.95 41.88 -8.36
CA THR A 93 2.59 41.96 -7.84
C THR A 93 1.81 40.72 -8.28
N THR A 94 1.58 39.80 -7.34
CA THR A 94 0.91 38.51 -7.59
C THR A 94 -0.40 38.39 -6.85
N THR A 95 -1.38 37.75 -7.48
CA THR A 95 -2.64 37.39 -6.84
C THR A 95 -2.84 35.88 -6.91
N SER A 96 -3.52 35.32 -5.92
CA SER A 96 -3.94 33.93 -5.91
C SER A 96 -5.36 33.85 -5.37
N ARG A 97 -6.23 33.14 -6.08
CA ARG A 97 -7.61 32.88 -5.69
C ARG A 97 -7.89 31.40 -5.76
N SER A 98 -8.49 30.83 -4.72
CA SER A 98 -8.82 29.42 -4.63
C SER A 98 -10.23 29.20 -4.11
N ILE A 99 -10.91 28.23 -4.68
CA ILE A 99 -12.19 27.71 -4.20
C ILE A 99 -12.02 26.22 -3.90
N ASN A 100 -12.49 25.78 -2.75
CA ASN A 100 -12.53 24.37 -2.34
C ASN A 100 -13.95 24.03 -1.93
N LEU A 101 -14.57 23.10 -2.63
CA LEU A 101 -15.92 22.60 -2.38
C LEU A 101 -15.81 21.15 -1.94
N ASN A 102 -16.29 20.85 -0.73
CA ASN A 102 -16.49 19.48 -0.27
C ASN A 102 -17.99 19.20 -0.32
N TYR A 103 -18.39 18.26 -1.17
CA TYR A 103 -19.78 17.89 -1.38
C TYR A 103 -20.01 16.39 -1.14
N ARG A 104 -20.67 16.09 -0.04
CA ARG A 104 -21.17 14.75 0.26
C ARG A 104 -22.52 14.51 -0.42
N LEU A 105 -22.56 14.16 -1.71
CA LEU A 105 -23.81 13.96 -2.45
C LEU A 105 -24.68 12.86 -1.83
N THR A 106 -24.07 11.75 -1.37
CA THR A 106 -24.78 10.71 -0.60
C THR A 106 -23.94 10.26 0.57
N ASP A 107 -24.50 9.42 1.45
CA ASP A 107 -23.76 8.83 2.56
C ASP A 107 -22.46 8.12 2.13
N ASN A 108 -22.44 7.63 0.89
CA ASN A 108 -21.40 6.80 0.32
C ASN A 108 -20.65 7.48 -0.85
N LEU A 109 -21.04 8.68 -1.29
CA LEU A 109 -20.42 9.42 -2.38
C LEU A 109 -19.95 10.79 -1.88
N ASN A 110 -18.62 10.96 -1.81
CA ASN A 110 -18.00 12.25 -1.54
C ASN A 110 -17.38 12.82 -2.82
N ILE A 111 -17.64 14.08 -3.08
CA ILE A 111 -17.09 14.84 -4.20
C ILE A 111 -16.27 15.99 -3.61
N ASP A 112 -15.03 16.12 -4.05
CA ASP A 112 -14.15 17.22 -3.69
C ASP A 112 -13.75 17.95 -4.95
N TYR A 113 -13.92 19.25 -4.97
CA TYR A 113 -13.52 20.11 -6.08
C TYR A 113 -12.69 21.25 -5.53
N SER A 114 -11.45 21.38 -5.99
CA SER A 114 -10.60 22.52 -5.67
C SER A 114 -10.09 23.16 -6.94
N ARG A 115 -10.12 24.48 -7.03
CA ARG A 115 -9.56 25.23 -8.15
C ARG A 115 -8.81 26.46 -7.66
N THR A 116 -7.56 26.59 -8.05
CA THR A 116 -6.69 27.71 -7.69
C THR A 116 -6.16 28.38 -8.95
N HIS A 117 -6.36 29.68 -9.06
CA HIS A 117 -5.75 30.54 -10.06
C HIS A 117 -4.66 31.36 -9.41
N ARG A 118 -3.47 31.38 -10.01
CA ARG A 118 -2.38 32.29 -9.66
C ARG A 118 -2.15 33.22 -10.84
N SER A 119 -2.17 34.51 -10.56
CA SER A 119 -2.10 35.55 -11.57
C SER A 119 -0.98 36.51 -11.25
N ASP A 120 -0.43 37.11 -12.29
CA ASP A 120 0.53 38.19 -12.21
C ASP A 120 -0.17 39.47 -12.67
N ALA A 121 -0.37 40.39 -11.73
CA ALA A 121 -1.04 41.64 -11.99
C ALA A 121 -0.08 42.74 -12.45
N PHE A 122 1.22 42.58 -12.17
CA PHE A 122 2.25 43.52 -12.62
C PHE A 122 2.38 43.54 -14.14
N LEU A 123 2.09 42.41 -14.82
CA LEU A 123 2.01 42.36 -16.29
C LEU A 123 0.99 43.32 -16.91
N LYS A 124 -0.03 43.74 -16.15
CA LYS A 124 -1.00 44.78 -16.56
C LYS A 124 -0.64 46.17 -16.04
N GLY A 125 0.53 46.32 -15.42
CA GLY A 125 0.97 47.56 -14.76
C GLY A 125 0.29 47.83 -13.42
N TYR A 126 -0.42 46.86 -12.84
CA TYR A 126 -1.13 47.08 -11.58
C TYR A 126 -0.21 46.90 -10.37
N ARG A 127 -0.25 47.88 -9.45
CA ARG A 127 0.29 47.77 -8.08
C ARG A 127 -0.83 47.40 -7.11
N ALA A 128 -0.50 47.12 -5.85
CA ALA A 128 -1.48 46.64 -4.86
C ALA A 128 -2.81 47.41 -4.83
N GLY A 129 -2.77 48.75 -4.79
CA GLY A 129 -3.97 49.58 -4.77
C GLY A 129 -4.79 49.51 -6.06
N ASP A 130 -4.13 49.40 -7.20
CA ASP A 130 -4.79 49.30 -8.52
C ASP A 130 -5.40 47.92 -8.72
N VAL A 131 -4.72 46.86 -8.26
CA VAL A 131 -5.25 45.50 -8.26
C VAL A 131 -6.51 45.41 -7.43
N LEU A 132 -6.52 45.96 -6.21
CA LEU A 132 -7.71 45.94 -5.36
C LEU A 132 -8.88 46.69 -6.03
N LYS A 133 -8.62 47.88 -6.60
CA LYS A 133 -9.63 48.63 -7.37
C LYS A 133 -10.14 47.82 -8.57
N ALA A 134 -9.26 47.16 -9.32
CA ALA A 134 -9.60 46.36 -10.47
C ALA A 134 -10.44 45.13 -10.10
N ILE A 135 -10.14 44.48 -8.98
CA ILE A 135 -10.92 43.36 -8.44
C ILE A 135 -12.34 43.83 -8.08
N PHE A 136 -12.48 44.93 -7.33
CA PHE A 136 -13.81 45.40 -6.90
C PHE A 136 -14.66 45.94 -8.05
N LYS A 137 -14.05 46.58 -9.07
CA LYS A 137 -14.79 47.19 -10.19
C LYS A 137 -15.03 46.24 -11.36
N ARG A 138 -14.10 45.34 -11.64
CA ARG A 138 -14.08 44.53 -12.88
C ARG A 138 -13.86 43.04 -12.64
N LEU A 139 -13.66 42.60 -11.39
CA LEU A 139 -13.25 41.23 -11.04
C LEU A 139 -11.98 40.80 -11.80
N ASP A 140 -11.08 41.75 -12.07
CA ASP A 140 -9.82 41.50 -12.75
C ASP A 140 -8.68 41.31 -11.73
N PHE A 141 -8.05 40.15 -11.76
CA PHE A 141 -7.02 39.75 -10.82
C PHE A 141 -5.60 39.81 -11.43
N GLY A 142 -5.47 40.24 -12.69
CA GLY A 142 -4.22 40.18 -13.45
C GLY A 142 -4.25 39.12 -14.56
N VAL A 143 -3.07 38.76 -15.08
CA VAL A 143 -2.93 37.71 -16.09
C VAL A 143 -2.73 36.36 -15.39
N ASP A 144 -3.66 35.42 -15.60
CA ASP A 144 -3.57 34.08 -15.02
C ASP A 144 -2.36 33.31 -15.56
N LYS A 145 -1.33 33.14 -14.72
CA LYS A 145 -0.11 32.36 -15.04
C LYS A 145 -0.29 30.87 -14.79
N ASN A 146 -1.07 30.50 -13.78
CA ASN A 146 -1.29 29.10 -13.44
C ASN A 146 -2.74 28.88 -13.01
N ILE A 147 -3.36 27.83 -13.55
CA ILE A 147 -4.70 27.39 -13.15
C ILE A 147 -4.60 25.92 -12.80
N SER A 148 -4.74 25.60 -11.53
CA SER A 148 -4.78 24.24 -11.03
C SER A 148 -6.20 23.87 -10.61
N GLN A 149 -6.69 22.72 -11.06
CA GLN A 149 -8.00 22.18 -10.72
C GLN A 149 -7.84 20.74 -10.32
N ARG A 150 -8.51 20.33 -9.24
CA ARG A 150 -8.60 18.95 -8.82
C ARG A 150 -10.05 18.62 -8.56
N PHE A 151 -10.53 17.60 -9.25
CA PHE A 151 -11.84 17.01 -9.04
C PHE A 151 -11.65 15.59 -8.55
N SER A 152 -12.36 15.23 -7.48
CA SER A 152 -12.26 13.93 -6.83
C SER A 152 -13.66 13.44 -6.52
N ALA A 153 -14.02 12.23 -6.96
CA ALA A 153 -15.28 11.58 -6.63
C ALA A 153 -14.97 10.19 -6.04
N ASN A 154 -15.37 9.98 -4.80
CA ASN A 154 -15.11 8.77 -4.05
C ASN A 154 -16.43 8.12 -3.63
N TYR A 155 -16.74 6.99 -4.25
CA TYR A 155 -17.92 6.19 -3.99
C TYR A 155 -17.53 4.92 -3.22
N ASN A 156 -17.96 4.78 -1.97
CA ASN A 156 -17.65 3.65 -1.11
C ASN A 156 -18.92 3.16 -0.38
N PRO A 157 -19.82 2.47 -1.10
CA PRO A 157 -21.06 1.96 -0.52
C PRO A 157 -20.84 0.85 0.50
N LYS A 158 -21.49 0.99 1.66
CA LYS A 158 -21.56 -0.04 2.71
C LYS A 158 -22.87 -0.83 2.62
N THR A 159 -23.24 -1.27 1.42
CA THR A 159 -24.53 -1.93 1.15
C THR A 159 -24.61 -3.33 1.76
N PHE A 160 -23.50 -4.09 1.70
CA PHE A 160 -23.45 -5.49 2.16
C PHE A 160 -22.21 -5.73 3.03
N ASN A 161 -22.31 -6.64 4.01
CA ASN A 161 -21.18 -7.04 4.88
C ASN A 161 -20.19 -7.98 4.17
N TRP A 162 -20.65 -8.70 3.13
CA TRP A 162 -19.90 -9.73 2.42
C TRP A 162 -19.22 -9.22 1.15
N ILE A 163 -19.59 -8.03 0.64
CA ILE A 163 -18.88 -7.36 -0.46
C ILE A 163 -18.67 -5.90 -0.11
N THR A 164 -17.42 -5.48 -0.16
CA THR A 164 -17.04 -4.07 -0.10
C THR A 164 -16.53 -3.69 -1.47
N HIS A 165 -17.09 -2.64 -2.06
CA HIS A 165 -16.57 -2.09 -3.31
C HIS A 165 -16.37 -0.60 -3.15
N SER A 166 -15.29 -0.09 -3.74
CA SER A 166 -15.02 1.34 -3.80
C SER A 166 -14.61 1.74 -5.20
N PHE A 167 -15.12 2.88 -5.63
CA PHE A 167 -14.80 3.51 -6.90
C PHE A 167 -14.27 4.91 -6.61
N ARG A 168 -13.08 5.22 -7.08
CA ARG A 168 -12.44 6.51 -6.94
C ARG A 168 -12.09 7.05 -8.32
N TYR A 169 -12.55 8.26 -8.59
CA TYR A 169 -12.22 9.03 -9.78
C TYR A 169 -11.52 10.31 -9.34
N THR A 170 -10.35 10.59 -9.91
CA THR A 170 -9.65 11.87 -9.69
C THR A 170 -9.19 12.43 -11.02
N ALA A 171 -9.39 13.72 -11.23
CA ALA A 171 -8.87 14.47 -12.36
C ALA A 171 -8.13 15.70 -11.84
N ASP A 172 -6.81 15.70 -12.03
CA ASP A 172 -5.92 16.80 -11.68
C ASP A 172 -5.51 17.51 -12.97
N TYR A 173 -6.03 18.71 -13.18
CA TYR A 173 -5.71 19.56 -14.31
C TYR A 173 -4.83 20.73 -13.87
N ASN A 174 -3.82 21.05 -14.67
CA ASN A 174 -2.95 22.19 -14.43
C ASN A 174 -2.58 22.87 -15.74
N TYR A 175 -2.97 24.13 -15.89
CA TYR A 175 -2.56 25.00 -16.98
C TYR A 175 -1.46 25.96 -16.51
N ASN A 176 -0.48 26.21 -17.36
CA ASN A 176 0.58 27.19 -17.14
C ASN A 176 0.75 28.08 -18.37
N LEU A 177 0.89 29.38 -18.13
CA LEU A 177 1.43 30.37 -19.05
C LEU A 177 2.83 30.72 -18.55
N ASN A 178 3.85 30.06 -19.10
CA ASN A 178 5.24 30.17 -18.62
C ASN A 178 5.86 31.50 -19.03
N ASN A 179 5.72 31.86 -20.30
CA ASN A 179 6.18 33.13 -20.83
C ASN A 179 5.01 33.89 -21.49
N PRO A 180 4.52 34.97 -20.84
CA PRO A 180 3.45 35.80 -21.38
C PRO A 180 3.80 36.49 -22.70
N GLU A 181 5.05 36.89 -22.92
CA GLU A 181 5.47 37.68 -24.08
C GLU A 181 5.31 36.91 -25.39
N ILE A 182 5.73 35.63 -25.38
CA ILE A 182 5.58 34.71 -26.51
C ILE A 182 4.34 33.83 -26.38
N GLN A 183 3.49 34.06 -25.37
CA GLN A 183 2.30 33.24 -25.07
C GLN A 183 2.59 31.73 -24.97
N ASP A 184 3.63 31.33 -24.23
CA ASP A 184 3.95 29.92 -24.01
C ASP A 184 2.96 29.28 -23.02
N ARG A 185 1.95 28.59 -23.58
CA ARG A 185 0.84 27.97 -22.86
C ARG A 185 0.98 26.46 -22.87
N SER A 186 0.87 25.83 -21.72
CA SER A 186 0.88 24.37 -21.56
C SER A 186 -0.23 23.89 -20.64
N ALA A 187 -0.67 22.66 -20.82
CA ALA A 187 -1.65 22.04 -19.92
C ALA A 187 -1.31 20.58 -19.64
N ASN A 188 -1.38 20.22 -18.37
CA ASN A 188 -1.22 18.86 -17.87
C ASN A 188 -2.55 18.37 -17.30
N LEU A 189 -2.88 17.12 -17.57
CA LEU A 189 -4.07 16.46 -17.07
C LEU A 189 -3.70 15.05 -16.61
N ASN A 190 -3.91 14.77 -15.33
CA ASN A 190 -3.74 13.45 -14.73
C ASN A 190 -5.10 12.93 -14.26
N VAL A 191 -5.61 11.90 -14.93
CA VAL A 191 -6.86 11.24 -14.60
C VAL A 191 -6.54 9.89 -14.00
N ASN A 192 -7.05 9.60 -12.82
CA ASN A 192 -6.94 8.28 -12.18
C ASN A 192 -8.32 7.74 -11.84
N ARG A 193 -8.58 6.51 -12.25
CA ARG A 193 -9.82 5.77 -12.04
C ARG A 193 -9.47 4.47 -11.37
N GLN A 194 -9.97 4.25 -10.17
CA GLN A 194 -9.65 3.09 -9.35
C GLN A 194 -10.94 2.39 -8.92
N LEU A 195 -10.99 1.10 -9.14
CA LEU A 195 -12.03 0.19 -8.67
C LEU A 195 -11.38 -0.84 -7.76
N THR A 196 -11.82 -0.90 -6.51
CA THR A 196 -11.44 -1.96 -5.57
C THR A 196 -12.69 -2.72 -5.17
N VAL A 197 -12.67 -4.04 -5.34
CA VAL A 197 -13.74 -4.95 -4.92
C VAL A 197 -13.14 -6.00 -4.00
N ASP A 198 -13.66 -6.13 -2.79
CA ASP A 198 -13.30 -7.13 -1.80
C ASP A 198 -14.54 -7.96 -1.47
N PHE A 199 -14.52 -9.22 -1.87
CA PHE A 199 -15.57 -10.19 -1.66
C PHE A 199 -15.16 -11.18 -0.57
N LYS A 200 -16.00 -11.36 0.44
CA LYS A 200 -15.80 -12.25 1.58
C LYS A 200 -16.87 -13.35 1.58
N PRO A 201 -16.63 -14.47 0.88
CA PRO A 201 -17.65 -15.49 0.68
C PRO A 201 -18.09 -16.17 1.99
N SER A 202 -17.18 -16.32 2.95
CA SER A 202 -17.50 -16.81 4.30
C SER A 202 -18.61 -16.00 4.98
N LEU A 203 -18.66 -14.68 4.81
CA LEU A 203 -19.74 -13.84 5.35
C LEU A 203 -21.02 -13.96 4.54
N LEU A 204 -20.93 -14.13 3.21
CA LEU A 204 -22.10 -14.34 2.35
C LEU A 204 -22.85 -15.59 2.80
N VAL A 205 -22.16 -16.72 2.92
CA VAL A 205 -22.84 -17.97 3.26
C VAL A 205 -23.38 -17.94 4.68
N ASN A 206 -22.68 -17.35 5.64
CA ASN A 206 -23.22 -17.17 6.99
C ASN A 206 -24.47 -16.28 7.04
N THR A 207 -24.67 -15.39 6.05
CA THR A 207 -25.90 -14.58 5.96
C THR A 207 -27.11 -15.43 5.55
N PHE A 208 -26.91 -16.43 4.69
CA PHE A 208 -27.99 -17.29 4.17
C PHE A 208 -28.15 -18.63 4.91
N TYR A 209 -27.11 -19.12 5.57
CA TYR A 209 -27.10 -20.42 6.23
C TYR A 209 -26.29 -20.38 7.53
N HIS A 210 -26.99 -20.48 8.66
CA HIS A 210 -26.39 -20.67 9.96
C HIS A 210 -26.47 -22.17 10.29
N PRO A 211 -25.37 -22.94 10.27
CA PRO A 211 -25.45 -24.31 10.75
C PRO A 211 -25.84 -24.28 12.22
N THR A 212 -26.91 -24.99 12.57
CA THR A 212 -27.36 -25.19 13.95
C THR A 212 -26.15 -25.53 14.82
N ARG A 213 -25.78 -24.62 15.72
CA ARG A 213 -24.69 -24.84 16.67
C ARG A 213 -25.09 -26.05 17.51
N ARG A 214 -24.38 -27.18 17.33
CA ARG A 214 -24.55 -28.32 18.25
C ARG A 214 -24.32 -27.78 19.67
N PRO A 215 -25.24 -28.01 20.63
CA PRO A 215 -25.04 -27.57 22.00
C PRO A 215 -23.72 -28.15 22.49
N LYS A 216 -22.83 -27.29 23.00
CA LYS A 216 -21.60 -27.73 23.67
C LYS A 216 -22.06 -28.65 24.81
N ILE A 217 -21.81 -29.95 24.67
CA ILE A 217 -21.95 -30.91 25.76
C ILE A 217 -21.13 -30.35 26.92
N ARG A 218 -21.83 -29.86 27.95
CA ARG A 218 -21.23 -29.41 29.19
C ARG A 218 -20.57 -30.64 29.80
N ARG A 219 -19.24 -30.75 29.67
CA ARG A 219 -18.48 -31.76 30.41
C ARG A 219 -18.79 -31.55 31.90
N PRO A 220 -19.15 -32.60 32.66
CA PRO A 220 -19.41 -32.46 34.09
C PRO A 220 -18.16 -31.89 34.75
N ARG A 221 -18.30 -30.77 35.46
CA ARG A 221 -17.24 -30.25 36.33
C ARG A 221 -17.01 -31.30 37.41
N ARG A 222 -15.80 -31.88 37.46
CA ARG A 222 -15.35 -32.70 38.59
C ARG A 222 -15.44 -31.86 39.88
N PRO A 223 -15.97 -32.39 40.98
CA PRO A 223 -16.03 -31.67 42.24
C PRO A 223 -14.63 -31.49 42.80
N SER A 224 -14.22 -30.23 42.98
CA SER A 224 -13.00 -29.89 43.73
C SER A 224 -13.29 -30.14 45.21
N ARG A 225 -12.55 -31.07 45.83
CA ARG A 225 -12.50 -31.24 47.29
C ARG A 225 -12.11 -29.91 47.94
N GLY A 226 -13.00 -29.40 48.79
CA GLY A 226 -12.79 -28.18 49.56
C GLY A 226 -11.79 -28.38 50.70
N ARG A 227 -10.99 -27.35 50.95
CA ARG A 227 -10.27 -27.11 52.21
C ARG A 227 -11.12 -26.13 53.02
N PRO A 228 -11.40 -26.37 54.31
CA PRO A 228 -12.24 -25.48 55.10
C PRO A 228 -11.42 -24.27 55.57
N GLY A 229 -11.80 -23.08 55.10
CA GLY A 229 -11.26 -21.80 55.51
C GLY A 229 -12.36 -20.94 56.10
N ARG A 230 -12.31 -20.81 57.42
CA ARG A 230 -13.21 -20.11 58.34
C ARG A 230 -12.97 -18.59 58.26
N HIS A 231 -13.96 -17.79 57.85
CA HIS A 231 -14.16 -16.46 58.42
C HIS A 231 -15.55 -15.87 58.14
N GLN A 232 -16.04 -15.20 59.18
CA GLN A 232 -17.33 -14.56 59.39
C GLN A 232 -17.58 -13.36 58.46
N GLY A 233 -18.86 -13.07 58.23
CA GLY A 233 -19.35 -11.80 57.70
C GLY A 233 -20.88 -11.81 57.63
N ILE A 234 -21.50 -11.10 58.55
CA ILE A 234 -22.93 -10.97 58.83
C ILE A 234 -23.64 -10.08 57.80
N HIS A 235 -24.93 -10.36 57.53
CA HIS A 235 -26.09 -9.49 57.18
C HIS A 235 -27.01 -10.21 56.17
N ARG A 236 -28.15 -10.80 56.58
CA ARG A 236 -29.49 -10.27 56.96
C ARG A 236 -30.46 -10.09 55.77
N ASP A 237 -31.54 -10.89 55.86
CA ASP A 237 -32.96 -10.72 55.48
C ASP A 237 -33.34 -10.62 53.98
N ASN A 238 -34.04 -11.64 53.45
CA ASN A 238 -35.50 -11.75 53.18
C ASN A 238 -35.91 -10.95 51.93
N GLU A 239 -36.56 -11.51 50.90
CA GLU A 239 -37.91 -12.09 50.93
C GLU A 239 -38.14 -13.18 49.85
N LYS A 240 -39.05 -14.11 50.20
CA LYS A 240 -39.81 -15.00 49.30
C LYS A 240 -41.04 -14.22 48.81
N GLU A 241 -41.46 -14.33 47.56
CA GLU A 241 -42.56 -15.16 47.03
C GLU A 241 -42.80 -14.62 45.60
N SER A 242 -43.27 -15.37 44.60
CA SER A 242 -44.42 -16.26 44.58
C SER A 242 -44.34 -17.26 43.42
N LYS A 243 -45.12 -18.33 43.59
CA LYS A 243 -45.35 -19.45 42.68
C LYS A 243 -46.29 -19.04 41.55
N GLU A 244 -46.14 -19.64 40.37
CA GLU A 244 -47.28 -20.29 39.73
C GLU A 244 -46.82 -21.48 38.88
N LYS A 245 -47.47 -22.61 39.13
CA LYS A 245 -47.35 -23.88 38.41
C LYS A 245 -48.54 -23.95 37.45
N THR A 246 -48.30 -24.42 36.24
CA THR A 246 -49.26 -25.31 35.57
C THR A 246 -48.46 -26.35 34.83
N GLY A 247 -48.64 -27.60 35.22
CA GLY A 247 -48.10 -28.77 34.53
C GLY A 247 -49.19 -29.42 33.70
N GLU A 248 -48.76 -30.07 32.63
CA GLU A 248 -49.41 -31.28 32.11
C GLU A 248 -48.31 -32.32 31.93
N LYS A 249 -48.55 -33.48 32.54
CA LYS A 249 -47.85 -34.74 32.30
C LYS A 249 -48.72 -35.56 31.33
N GLU A 250 -48.06 -36.50 30.68
CA GLU A 250 -48.51 -37.74 30.02
C GLU A 250 -47.81 -37.80 28.64
N GLU A 251 -47.17 -38.88 28.20
CA GLU A 251 -47.01 -40.24 28.72
C GLU A 251 -45.80 -40.87 28.00
N GLU A 252 -45.08 -41.74 28.69
CA GLU A 252 -44.10 -42.66 28.12
C GLU A 252 -44.82 -43.72 27.29
N LYS A 253 -44.37 -43.97 26.05
CA LYS A 253 -44.46 -45.30 25.45
C LYS A 253 -43.14 -45.70 24.80
N ASP A 254 -42.77 -46.89 25.20
CA ASP A 254 -41.50 -47.56 25.15
C ASP A 254 -41.30 -48.29 23.81
N ARG A 255 -40.03 -48.65 23.53
CA ARG A 255 -39.55 -49.64 22.53
C ARG A 255 -39.46 -49.23 21.06
N ASP A 256 -38.22 -48.99 20.60
CA ASP A 256 -37.47 -50.01 19.84
C ASP A 256 -36.03 -49.53 19.57
N GLU A 257 -35.08 -50.08 20.32
CA GLU A 257 -33.66 -49.98 20.02
C GLU A 257 -33.33 -50.79 18.76
N ARG A 258 -33.50 -50.19 17.58
CA ARG A 258 -32.84 -50.68 16.38
C ARG A 258 -31.46 -50.03 16.26
N LYS A 259 -30.43 -50.77 16.71
CA LYS A 259 -29.03 -50.53 16.36
C LYS A 259 -28.94 -50.23 14.85
N PRO A 260 -28.39 -49.08 14.41
CA PRO A 260 -28.15 -48.90 12.99
C PRO A 260 -26.95 -49.77 12.62
N SER A 261 -27.20 -50.74 11.75
CA SER A 261 -26.20 -51.59 11.11
C SER A 261 -25.10 -50.74 10.46
N GLU A 262 -23.86 -51.23 10.55
CA GLU A 262 -22.63 -50.55 10.16
C GLU A 262 -22.53 -50.21 8.66
N ALA A 263 -23.45 -50.71 7.83
CA ALA A 263 -23.56 -50.38 6.41
C ALA A 263 -24.28 -49.03 6.14
N SER A 264 -25.01 -48.46 7.10
CA SER A 264 -25.71 -47.16 6.95
C SER A 264 -24.86 -45.93 7.32
N LYS A 265 -23.60 -46.12 7.74
CA LYS A 265 -22.65 -45.05 8.08
C LYS A 265 -21.87 -44.50 6.89
N ALA A 266 -21.82 -45.21 5.75
CA ALA A 266 -20.98 -44.83 4.62
C ALA A 266 -21.63 -43.83 3.64
N ILE A 267 -22.96 -43.64 3.68
CA ILE A 267 -23.68 -42.74 2.75
C ILE A 267 -24.74 -41.93 3.51
N ARG A 268 -24.38 -41.27 4.62
CA ARG A 268 -25.14 -40.11 5.10
C ARG A 268 -24.87 -38.96 4.15
N ALA A 269 -25.73 -38.84 3.14
CA ALA A 269 -25.97 -37.69 2.28
C ALA A 269 -25.03 -36.51 2.56
N LEU A 270 -24.01 -36.36 1.69
CA LEU A 270 -23.30 -35.11 1.50
C LEU A 270 -24.34 -34.06 1.10
N ASN A 271 -25.00 -33.45 2.08
CA ASN A 271 -25.94 -32.38 1.85
C ASN A 271 -25.19 -31.31 1.03
N PRO A 272 -25.59 -31.02 -0.22
CA PRO A 272 -24.85 -30.12 -1.09
C PRO A 272 -24.70 -28.75 -0.44
N LEU A 273 -25.67 -28.31 0.37
CA LEU A 273 -25.59 -27.08 1.16
C LEU A 273 -24.47 -27.11 2.21
N LYS A 274 -24.16 -28.26 2.80
CA LYS A 274 -23.07 -28.41 3.78
C LYS A 274 -21.70 -28.44 3.12
N LEU A 275 -21.57 -29.08 1.96
CA LEU A 275 -20.37 -29.03 1.11
C LEU A 275 -20.11 -27.60 0.62
N PHE A 276 -21.14 -26.96 0.09
CA PHE A 276 -21.13 -25.56 -0.32
C PHE A 276 -20.73 -24.65 0.84
N TYR A 277 -21.34 -24.84 2.01
CA TYR A 277 -20.98 -24.11 3.23
C TYR A 277 -19.51 -24.29 3.63
N GLN A 278 -18.98 -25.52 3.58
CA GLN A 278 -17.58 -25.78 3.93
C GLN A 278 -16.62 -25.17 2.92
N PHE A 279 -16.91 -25.27 1.62
CA PHE A 279 -16.12 -24.69 0.55
C PHE A 279 -16.03 -23.16 0.67
N PHE A 280 -17.17 -22.48 0.77
CA PHE A 280 -17.21 -21.02 0.83
C PHE A 280 -16.72 -20.45 2.17
N ASN A 281 -16.82 -21.19 3.28
CA ASN A 281 -16.19 -20.78 4.53
C ASN A 281 -14.66 -20.90 4.52
N ALA A 282 -14.10 -21.78 3.68
CA ALA A 282 -12.65 -21.83 3.48
C ALA A 282 -12.15 -20.59 2.71
N TRP A 283 -13.01 -19.93 1.92
CA TRP A 283 -12.63 -18.72 1.18
C TRP A 283 -12.75 -17.49 2.09
N LYS A 284 -11.60 -16.91 2.48
CA LYS A 284 -11.56 -15.73 3.35
C LYS A 284 -11.92 -14.46 2.60
N SER A 285 -11.24 -14.23 1.48
CA SER A 285 -11.40 -13.00 0.70
C SER A 285 -10.89 -13.16 -0.72
N VAL A 286 -11.60 -12.55 -1.67
CA VAL A 286 -11.19 -12.34 -3.05
C VAL A 286 -11.18 -10.83 -3.28
N ARG A 287 -10.01 -10.28 -3.62
CA ARG A 287 -9.85 -8.86 -3.88
C ARG A 287 -9.41 -8.62 -5.31
N VAL A 288 -10.08 -7.66 -5.95
CA VAL A 288 -9.79 -7.13 -7.27
C VAL A 288 -9.49 -5.65 -7.12
N ASP A 289 -8.29 -5.25 -7.53
CA ASP A 289 -7.88 -3.85 -7.60
C ASP A 289 -7.56 -3.53 -9.06
N TYR A 290 -8.39 -2.70 -9.68
CA TYR A 290 -8.20 -2.22 -11.05
C TYR A 290 -7.96 -0.72 -11.04
N SER A 291 -6.86 -0.27 -11.65
CA SER A 291 -6.48 1.14 -11.71
C SER A 291 -6.11 1.53 -13.14
N VAL A 292 -6.66 2.66 -13.56
CA VAL A 292 -6.48 3.26 -14.87
C VAL A 292 -6.02 4.69 -14.65
N GLN A 293 -4.79 4.98 -15.06
CA GLN A 293 -4.22 6.31 -14.95
C GLN A 293 -3.80 6.82 -16.33
N ASP A 294 -4.23 8.02 -16.68
CA ASP A 294 -3.88 8.72 -17.91
C ASP A 294 -3.28 10.07 -17.56
N ASN A 295 -2.03 10.30 -17.96
CA ASN A 295 -1.37 11.58 -17.86
C ASN A 295 -1.13 12.13 -19.26
N VAL A 296 -1.62 13.33 -19.53
CA VAL A 296 -1.53 13.99 -20.83
C VAL A 296 -0.96 15.39 -20.63
N SER A 297 0.09 15.72 -21.38
CA SER A 297 0.72 17.03 -21.40
C SER A 297 0.67 17.61 -22.80
N HIS A 298 0.05 18.77 -22.95
CA HIS A 298 0.02 19.55 -24.19
C HIS A 298 0.88 20.80 -24.03
N PHE A 299 1.51 21.22 -25.13
CA PHE A 299 2.40 22.37 -25.23
C PHE A 299 1.90 23.32 -26.33
N ASN A 300 2.31 24.59 -26.27
CA ASN A 300 1.97 25.62 -27.25
C ASN A 300 0.45 25.71 -27.52
N LEU A 301 -0.39 25.68 -26.49
CA LEU A 301 -1.84 25.75 -26.67
C LEU A 301 -2.29 27.15 -27.14
N ALA A 302 -3.30 27.23 -28.00
CA ALA A 302 -3.88 28.50 -28.42
C ALA A 302 -4.69 29.18 -27.30
N ASP A 303 -5.38 28.39 -26.47
CA ASP A 303 -6.21 28.91 -25.38
C ASP A 303 -6.28 27.93 -24.19
N ILE A 304 -6.96 28.33 -23.13
CA ILE A 304 -7.24 27.49 -21.97
C ILE A 304 -8.14 26.32 -22.42
N PRO A 305 -7.72 25.06 -22.22
CA PRO A 305 -8.52 23.87 -22.54
C PRO A 305 -9.94 23.88 -22.00
N GLY A 306 -10.89 23.30 -22.74
CA GLY A 306 -12.31 23.27 -22.34
C GLY A 306 -12.60 22.39 -21.12
N PHE A 307 -13.77 22.58 -20.49
CA PHE A 307 -14.16 21.89 -19.25
C PHE A 307 -14.11 20.35 -19.33
N LYS A 308 -14.49 19.75 -20.46
CA LYS A 308 -14.44 18.29 -20.64
C LYS A 308 -13.02 17.74 -20.45
N TYR A 309 -12.01 18.48 -20.92
CA TYR A 309 -10.60 18.15 -20.68
C TYR A 309 -10.22 18.40 -19.23
N GLN A 310 -10.57 19.56 -18.68
CA GLN A 310 -10.26 19.91 -17.28
C GLN A 310 -10.80 18.90 -16.26
N PHE A 311 -11.97 18.30 -16.52
CA PHE A 311 -12.56 17.25 -15.69
C PHE A 311 -12.07 15.83 -16.00
N GLY A 312 -11.21 15.65 -17.01
CA GLY A 312 -10.65 14.34 -17.34
C GLY A 312 -11.57 13.42 -18.15
N LEU A 313 -12.63 13.97 -18.75
CA LEU A 313 -13.59 13.21 -19.57
C LEU A 313 -13.04 12.93 -20.98
N THR A 314 -12.15 13.78 -21.48
CA THR A 314 -11.46 13.63 -22.77
C THR A 314 -9.98 13.98 -22.64
N THR A 315 -9.15 13.39 -23.50
CA THR A 315 -7.71 13.71 -23.61
C THR A 315 -7.42 14.83 -24.61
N ASN A 316 -8.41 15.23 -25.40
CA ASN A 316 -8.29 16.36 -26.32
C ASN A 316 -8.65 17.66 -25.59
N PRO A 317 -7.78 18.67 -25.56
CA PRO A 317 -8.03 19.93 -24.86
C PRO A 317 -9.14 20.77 -25.50
N GLY A 318 -9.53 20.47 -26.74
CA GLY A 318 -10.60 21.19 -27.46
C GLY A 318 -10.17 22.57 -27.95
N VAL A 319 -8.87 22.87 -27.89
CA VAL A 319 -8.24 24.09 -28.38
C VAL A 319 -7.10 23.69 -29.32
N GLY A 320 -6.84 24.51 -30.33
CA GLY A 320 -5.74 24.30 -31.28
C GLY A 320 -4.36 24.54 -30.66
N ILE A 321 -3.33 24.37 -31.48
CA ILE A 321 -1.95 24.75 -31.18
C ILE A 321 -1.75 26.19 -31.67
N ASP A 322 -1.11 27.03 -30.86
CA ASP A 322 -0.67 28.37 -31.25
C ASP A 322 0.53 28.26 -32.19
N THR A 323 0.34 28.69 -33.43
CA THR A 323 1.39 28.74 -34.47
C THR A 323 2.06 30.12 -34.55
N SER A 324 1.64 31.08 -33.71
CA SER A 324 2.27 32.40 -33.62
C SER A 324 3.73 32.28 -33.14
N PHE A 325 4.56 33.28 -33.46
CA PHE A 325 5.97 33.33 -33.05
C PHE A 325 6.83 32.15 -33.54
N ASN A 326 6.54 31.59 -34.73
CA ASN A 326 7.26 30.45 -35.32
C ASN A 326 7.31 29.20 -34.41
N LYS A 327 6.30 29.02 -33.54
CA LYS A 327 6.21 27.84 -32.69
C LYS A 327 6.03 26.58 -33.52
N VAL A 328 6.87 25.57 -33.27
CA VAL A 328 6.79 24.27 -33.93
C VAL A 328 5.58 23.49 -33.40
N LEU A 329 4.94 22.74 -34.29
CA LEU A 329 3.89 21.80 -33.93
C LEU A 329 4.48 20.68 -33.06
N VAL A 330 4.09 20.61 -31.79
CA VAL A 330 4.54 19.58 -30.86
C VAL A 330 3.38 18.66 -30.51
N GLN A 331 3.54 17.35 -30.74
CA GLN A 331 2.55 16.37 -30.33
C GLN A 331 2.53 16.27 -28.80
N PRO A 332 1.34 16.09 -28.17
CA PRO A 332 1.25 15.90 -26.73
C PRO A 332 2.07 14.71 -26.25
N ASN A 333 2.54 14.80 -25.00
CA ASN A 333 3.08 13.65 -24.28
C ASN A 333 1.92 12.91 -23.61
N LEU A 334 1.73 11.64 -23.94
CA LEU A 334 0.71 10.78 -23.33
C LEU A 334 1.39 9.64 -22.56
N ARG A 335 1.02 9.50 -21.29
CA ARG A 335 1.39 8.35 -20.47
C ARG A 335 0.14 7.65 -19.94
N LYS A 336 -0.09 6.43 -20.39
CA LYS A 336 -1.23 5.59 -20.01
C LYS A 336 -0.72 4.42 -19.18
N ASN A 337 -1.19 4.34 -17.94
CA ASN A 337 -0.87 3.26 -17.02
C ASN A 337 -2.16 2.49 -16.68
N ARG A 338 -2.11 1.16 -16.75
CA ARG A 338 -3.23 0.25 -16.46
C ARG A 338 -2.71 -0.83 -15.53
N ARG A 339 -3.35 -1.01 -14.38
CA ARG A 339 -2.97 -2.00 -13.38
C ARG A 339 -4.15 -2.85 -12.99
N LEU A 340 -3.94 -4.15 -12.88
CA LEU A 340 -4.89 -5.13 -12.37
C LEU A 340 -4.17 -6.00 -11.36
N ASN A 341 -4.61 -5.96 -10.11
CA ASN A 341 -4.18 -6.89 -9.08
C ASN A 341 -5.36 -7.73 -8.63
N LEU A 342 -5.19 -9.04 -8.72
CA LEU A 342 -6.13 -10.03 -8.21
C LEU A 342 -5.46 -10.70 -7.03
N SER A 343 -6.18 -10.89 -5.94
CA SER A 343 -5.70 -11.71 -4.84
C SER A 343 -6.83 -12.52 -4.23
N SER A 344 -6.51 -13.72 -3.82
CA SER A 344 -7.46 -14.62 -3.20
C SER A 344 -6.81 -15.35 -2.04
N SER A 345 -7.53 -15.51 -0.93
CA SER A 345 -7.03 -16.17 0.28
C SER A 345 -7.97 -17.27 0.72
N PHE A 346 -7.40 -18.45 0.97
CA PHE A 346 -8.11 -19.69 1.28
C PHE A 346 -7.48 -20.35 2.51
N ASP A 347 -8.33 -20.78 3.44
CA ASP A 347 -7.98 -21.64 4.57
C ASP A 347 -8.56 -23.04 4.33
N PHE A 348 -7.96 -23.82 3.44
CA PHE A 348 -8.45 -25.16 3.10
C PHE A 348 -8.52 -26.09 4.32
N LEU A 349 -7.58 -25.95 5.25
CA LEU A 349 -7.53 -26.64 6.53
C LEU A 349 -7.37 -25.60 7.64
N ARG A 350 -7.80 -25.90 8.88
CA ARG A 350 -7.64 -25.00 10.04
C ARG A 350 -6.21 -24.50 10.27
N ASN A 351 -5.24 -25.22 9.72
CA ASN A 351 -3.83 -25.00 9.90
C ASN A 351 -3.09 -24.64 8.59
N LEU A 352 -3.78 -24.64 7.44
CA LEU A 352 -3.19 -24.35 6.13
C LEU A 352 -3.79 -23.06 5.58
N THR A 353 -3.01 -21.99 5.60
CA THR A 353 -3.35 -20.72 4.97
C THR A 353 -2.70 -20.66 3.59
N THR A 354 -3.51 -20.42 2.57
CA THR A 354 -3.11 -20.31 1.18
C THR A 354 -3.50 -18.95 0.64
N SER A 355 -2.60 -18.27 -0.05
CA SER A 355 -2.91 -17.02 -0.73
C SER A 355 -2.37 -17.03 -2.16
N PHE A 356 -3.21 -16.61 -3.10
CA PHE A 356 -2.88 -16.44 -4.50
C PHE A 356 -2.88 -14.96 -4.86
N ARG A 357 -1.96 -14.54 -5.73
CA ARG A 357 -1.87 -13.16 -6.23
C ARG A 357 -1.53 -13.16 -7.71
N TYR A 358 -2.20 -12.32 -8.49
CA TYR A 358 -1.87 -12.07 -9.88
C TYR A 358 -1.81 -10.57 -10.11
N SER A 359 -0.72 -10.09 -10.71
CA SER A 359 -0.53 -8.68 -11.05
C SER A 359 -0.31 -8.52 -12.55
N TYR A 360 -0.94 -7.51 -13.13
CA TYR A 360 -0.76 -7.07 -14.50
C TYR A 360 -0.65 -5.55 -14.53
N ASP A 361 0.42 -5.05 -15.13
CA ASP A 361 0.75 -3.65 -15.28
C ASP A 361 1.11 -3.38 -16.75
N LEU A 362 0.50 -2.35 -17.33
CA LEU A 362 0.76 -1.87 -18.67
C LEU A 362 1.02 -0.37 -18.59
N ASN A 363 2.22 0.07 -18.96
CA ASN A 363 2.59 1.47 -19.03
C ASN A 363 3.00 1.81 -20.46
N ARG A 364 2.25 2.71 -21.11
CA ARG A 364 2.51 3.20 -22.46
C ARG A 364 2.85 4.67 -22.39
N THR A 365 3.99 5.06 -22.94
CA THR A 365 4.43 6.45 -23.04
C THR A 365 4.59 6.80 -24.51
N GLU A 366 4.00 7.91 -24.93
CA GLU A 366 4.03 8.43 -26.28
C GLU A 366 4.50 9.88 -26.22
N ASN A 367 5.67 10.13 -26.80
CA ASN A 367 6.24 11.46 -26.93
C ASN A 367 6.48 11.76 -28.41
N ASN A 368 6.73 13.04 -28.73
CA ASN A 368 6.94 13.55 -30.09
C ASN A 368 7.99 12.79 -30.93
N GLN A 369 8.93 12.07 -30.29
CA GLN A 369 10.00 11.32 -30.97
C GLN A 369 9.92 9.81 -30.81
N GLN A 370 9.23 9.29 -29.78
CA GLN A 370 9.27 7.88 -29.43
C GLN A 370 7.99 7.44 -28.73
N SER A 371 7.46 6.29 -29.16
CA SER A 371 6.42 5.57 -28.42
C SER A 371 7.05 4.32 -27.81
N ARG A 372 6.84 4.11 -26.51
CA ARG A 372 7.35 2.97 -25.75
C ARG A 372 6.22 2.33 -24.96
N GLN A 373 6.20 1.01 -24.94
CA GLN A 373 5.24 0.23 -24.18
C GLN A 373 6.00 -0.70 -23.24
N SER A 374 5.66 -0.65 -21.96
CA SER A 374 6.16 -1.57 -20.95
C SER A 374 5.01 -2.42 -20.41
N ILE A 375 5.16 -3.73 -20.49
CA ILE A 375 4.20 -4.71 -19.97
C ILE A 375 4.89 -5.47 -18.85
N SER A 376 4.20 -5.62 -17.73
CA SER A 376 4.65 -6.38 -16.57
C SER A 376 3.51 -7.26 -16.12
N ARG A 377 3.68 -8.58 -16.06
CA ARG A 377 2.61 -9.50 -15.67
C ARG A 377 3.13 -10.71 -14.91
N GLY A 378 2.26 -11.35 -14.14
CA GLY A 378 2.53 -12.67 -13.57
C GLY A 378 2.91 -13.66 -14.66
N TYR A 379 3.99 -14.42 -14.45
CA TYR A 379 4.38 -15.47 -15.39
C TYR A 379 5.09 -16.63 -14.68
N PHE A 380 4.63 -17.84 -15.00
CA PHE A 380 5.25 -19.07 -14.53
C PHE A 380 6.21 -19.63 -15.57
N PHE A 381 7.40 -20.06 -15.16
CA PHE A 381 8.29 -20.81 -16.04
C PHE A 381 9.13 -21.80 -15.25
N THR A 382 9.61 -22.79 -15.99
CA THR A 382 10.46 -23.89 -15.55
C THR A 382 11.44 -24.18 -16.70
N GLY A 383 12.69 -24.49 -16.39
CA GLY A 383 13.75 -24.73 -17.37
C GLY A 383 14.67 -23.53 -17.60
N ASP A 384 15.57 -23.68 -18.57
CA ASP A 384 16.72 -22.79 -18.77
C ASP A 384 16.52 -21.69 -19.83
N ASP A 385 15.47 -21.76 -20.65
CA ASP A 385 15.11 -20.66 -21.56
C ASP A 385 13.58 -20.44 -21.56
N PRO A 386 13.07 -19.48 -20.76
CA PRO A 386 11.64 -19.19 -20.71
C PRO A 386 11.09 -18.55 -21.99
N ASP A 387 11.93 -17.92 -22.81
CA ASP A 387 11.49 -17.25 -24.05
C ASP A 387 11.26 -18.27 -25.17
N ALA A 388 12.16 -19.23 -25.33
CA ALA A 388 12.00 -20.34 -26.29
C ALA A 388 10.82 -21.26 -25.93
N SER A 389 10.50 -21.41 -24.64
CA SER A 389 9.43 -22.29 -24.13
C SER A 389 8.16 -21.54 -23.71
N TYR A 390 7.93 -20.37 -24.32
CA TYR A 390 6.81 -19.50 -23.99
C TYR A 390 5.46 -20.20 -24.26
N LYS A 391 4.59 -20.21 -23.26
CA LYS A 391 3.21 -20.72 -23.39
C LYS A 391 2.25 -19.73 -22.76
N ALA A 392 1.21 -19.32 -23.49
CA ALA A 392 0.29 -18.27 -23.04
C ALA A 392 -0.40 -18.59 -21.70
N TRP A 393 -0.78 -19.85 -21.45
CA TRP A 393 -1.44 -20.26 -20.20
C TRP A 393 -0.54 -20.10 -18.97
N LYS A 394 0.80 -20.15 -19.12
CA LYS A 394 1.74 -19.91 -18.03
C LYS A 394 1.68 -18.46 -17.50
N ALA A 395 1.17 -17.53 -18.31
CA ALA A 395 0.90 -16.14 -17.91
C ALA A 395 -0.38 -15.99 -17.09
N LEU A 396 -1.19 -17.04 -16.94
CA LEU A 396 -2.43 -17.01 -16.15
C LEU A 396 -2.23 -17.60 -14.75
N ILE A 397 -1.08 -18.20 -14.48
CA ILE A 397 -0.79 -18.82 -13.19
C ILE A 397 -0.52 -17.70 -12.17
N PRO A 398 -1.32 -17.61 -11.09
CA PRO A 398 -1.05 -16.66 -10.02
C PRO A 398 0.17 -17.10 -9.20
N ASP A 399 0.82 -16.13 -8.59
CA ASP A 399 1.75 -16.35 -7.50
C ASP A 399 1.03 -16.98 -6.32
N TRP A 400 1.74 -17.79 -5.54
CA TRP A 400 1.17 -18.48 -4.39
C TRP A 400 2.04 -18.35 -3.17
N ARG A 401 1.39 -18.40 -2.01
CA ARG A 401 2.02 -18.59 -0.72
C ARG A 401 1.20 -19.57 0.10
N PHE A 402 1.90 -20.58 0.60
CA PHE A 402 1.37 -21.58 1.51
C PHE A 402 2.05 -21.40 2.86
N GLN A 403 1.28 -21.50 3.92
CA GLN A 403 1.80 -21.56 5.26
C GLN A 403 1.00 -22.60 6.04
N LEU A 404 1.72 -23.61 6.50
CA LEU A 404 1.20 -24.72 7.28
C LEU A 404 1.68 -24.54 8.72
N THR A 405 0.74 -24.46 9.64
CA THR A 405 0.98 -24.31 11.08
C THR A 405 0.53 -25.56 11.83
N GLY A 406 0.80 -25.67 13.13
CA GLY A 406 0.27 -26.78 13.90
C GLY A 406 1.01 -28.11 13.70
N LEU A 407 2.21 -28.07 13.09
CA LEU A 407 3.02 -29.25 12.80
C LEU A 407 3.64 -29.84 14.07
N GLU A 408 3.59 -29.11 15.20
CA GLU A 408 4.01 -29.61 16.51
C GLU A 408 3.20 -30.81 17.00
N LYS A 409 2.02 -31.08 16.42
CA LYS A 409 1.18 -32.23 16.77
C LYS A 409 1.62 -33.53 16.10
N ILE A 410 2.52 -33.47 15.11
CA ILE A 410 3.07 -34.65 14.46
C ILE A 410 4.02 -35.35 15.45
N PRO A 411 4.00 -36.70 15.55
CA PRO A 411 4.74 -37.44 16.58
C PRO A 411 6.23 -37.09 16.69
N PHE A 412 6.88 -36.77 15.57
CA PHE A 412 8.28 -36.35 15.52
C PHE A 412 8.52 -35.03 16.28
N PHE A 413 7.70 -33.99 16.02
CA PHE A 413 7.87 -32.66 16.62
C PHE A 413 7.24 -32.54 18.01
N ALA A 414 6.23 -33.35 18.33
CA ALA A 414 5.49 -33.28 19.59
C ALA A 414 6.35 -33.46 20.85
N ARG A 415 7.51 -34.12 20.71
CA ARG A 415 8.44 -34.40 21.82
C ARG A 415 9.21 -33.18 22.31
N PHE A 416 9.53 -32.23 21.43
CA PHE A 416 10.42 -31.11 21.76
C PHE A 416 9.89 -29.74 21.32
N ALA A 417 9.05 -29.68 20.28
CA ALA A 417 8.53 -28.43 19.75
C ALA A 417 7.28 -27.97 20.52
N GLN A 418 7.21 -26.66 20.76
CA GLN A 418 6.02 -25.95 21.21
C GLN A 418 5.18 -25.48 20.02
N SER A 419 5.83 -25.05 18.93
CA SER A 419 5.14 -24.69 17.69
C SER A 419 6.06 -24.95 16.50
N VAL A 420 5.50 -25.49 15.41
CA VAL A 420 6.22 -25.65 14.14
C VAL A 420 5.35 -25.12 13.01
N SER A 421 5.94 -24.29 12.15
CA SER A 421 5.30 -23.83 10.92
C SER A 421 6.23 -23.96 9.73
N ILE A 422 5.68 -24.40 8.61
CA ILE A 422 6.34 -24.43 7.31
C ILE A 422 5.72 -23.38 6.41
N GLU A 423 6.54 -22.59 5.72
CA GLU A 423 6.14 -21.61 4.72
C GLU A 423 6.81 -21.88 3.37
N HIS A 424 6.06 -21.65 2.30
CA HIS A 424 6.54 -21.69 0.93
C HIS A 424 5.87 -20.57 0.15
N ALA A 425 6.64 -19.78 -0.59
CA ALA A 425 6.07 -18.75 -1.46
C ALA A 425 6.85 -18.65 -2.76
N ARG A 426 6.12 -18.42 -3.85
CA ARG A 426 6.68 -18.19 -5.18
C ARG A 426 6.06 -16.93 -5.78
N THR A 427 6.91 -16.09 -6.34
CA THR A 427 6.55 -14.92 -7.13
C THR A 427 7.24 -14.98 -8.49
N GLY A 428 6.49 -14.91 -9.59
CA GLY A 428 7.01 -14.95 -10.95
C GLY A 428 6.51 -13.79 -11.78
N LYS A 429 7.42 -13.11 -12.50
CA LYS A 429 7.10 -11.91 -13.27
C LYS A 429 7.78 -11.93 -14.63
N PHE A 430 7.00 -11.64 -15.67
CA PHE A 430 7.48 -11.28 -17.00
C PHE A 430 7.41 -9.76 -17.15
N SER A 431 8.48 -9.14 -17.64
CA SER A 431 8.50 -7.72 -17.96
C SER A 431 9.08 -7.50 -19.34
N GLU A 432 8.42 -6.70 -20.16
CA GLU A 432 8.80 -6.40 -21.54
C GLU A 432 8.78 -4.89 -21.76
N ILE A 433 9.74 -4.40 -22.52
CA ILE A 433 9.82 -3.03 -23.03
C ILE A 433 9.90 -3.12 -24.55
N THR A 434 8.91 -2.57 -25.21
CA THR A 434 8.76 -2.54 -26.67
C THR A 434 8.85 -1.10 -27.14
N LYS A 435 9.67 -0.84 -28.16
CA LYS A 435 9.68 0.41 -28.92
C LYS A 435 8.63 0.31 -30.02
N LEU A 436 7.79 1.31 -30.14
CA LEU A 436 6.76 1.44 -31.16
C LEU A 436 7.23 2.49 -32.17
N ARG A 437 7.59 2.06 -33.38
CA ARG A 437 7.92 2.95 -34.50
C ARG A 437 6.80 2.83 -35.53
N GLY A 438 5.82 3.75 -35.47
CA GLY A 438 4.59 3.64 -36.25
C GLY A 438 3.74 2.43 -35.83
N GLN A 439 3.48 1.51 -36.76
CA GLN A 439 2.75 0.26 -36.46
C GLN A 439 3.67 -0.91 -36.09
N THR A 440 4.98 -0.80 -36.33
CA THR A 440 5.93 -1.89 -36.07
C THR A 440 6.29 -1.93 -34.58
N ARG A 441 6.17 -3.12 -33.99
CA ARG A 441 6.53 -3.40 -32.59
C ARG A 441 7.89 -4.06 -32.53
N GLU A 442 8.88 -3.35 -32.00
CA GLU A 442 10.23 -3.88 -31.81
C GLU A 442 10.49 -4.12 -30.33
N ARG A 443 10.79 -5.37 -29.95
CA ARG A 443 11.17 -5.72 -28.58
C ARG A 443 12.57 -5.18 -28.30
N ASP A 444 12.70 -4.32 -27.29
CA ASP A 444 13.98 -3.71 -26.90
C ASP A 444 14.64 -4.54 -25.79
N GLN A 445 13.91 -4.73 -24.69
CA GLN A 445 14.38 -5.49 -23.54
C GLN A 445 13.22 -6.28 -22.94
N TRP A 446 13.46 -7.52 -22.55
CA TRP A 446 12.47 -8.30 -21.81
C TRP A 446 13.14 -9.17 -20.76
N SER A 447 12.38 -9.56 -19.75
CA SER A 447 12.90 -10.30 -18.62
C SER A 447 11.87 -11.25 -18.04
N TYR A 448 12.36 -12.35 -17.50
CA TYR A 448 11.59 -13.34 -16.78
C TYR A 448 12.22 -13.55 -15.42
N SER A 449 11.43 -13.46 -14.36
CA SER A 449 11.89 -13.66 -12.98
C SER A 449 11.03 -14.70 -12.30
N ASN A 450 11.68 -15.54 -11.49
CA ASN A 450 11.03 -16.55 -10.66
C ASN A 450 11.74 -16.60 -9.32
N ASN A 451 11.07 -16.11 -8.29
CA ASN A 451 11.61 -15.97 -6.95
C ASN A 451 10.80 -16.80 -5.98
N TYR A 452 11.48 -17.70 -5.28
CA TYR A 452 10.97 -18.49 -4.17
C TYR A 452 11.45 -17.88 -2.86
N GLN A 453 10.55 -17.21 -2.14
CA GLN A 453 10.86 -16.42 -0.95
C GLN A 453 9.90 -16.73 0.21
N PRO A 454 10.14 -17.80 0.98
CA PRO A 454 11.18 -18.82 0.76
C PRO A 454 10.67 -19.98 -0.10
N LEU A 455 11.58 -20.73 -0.73
CA LEU A 455 11.30 -22.06 -1.29
C LEU A 455 10.93 -23.04 -0.18
N LEU A 456 11.61 -22.95 0.96
CA LEU A 456 11.27 -23.65 2.18
C LEU A 456 11.64 -22.77 3.37
N GLY A 457 10.64 -22.35 4.14
CA GLY A 457 10.84 -21.69 5.43
C GLY A 457 10.29 -22.58 6.53
N ILE A 458 11.06 -22.74 7.60
CA ILE A 458 10.66 -23.51 8.77
C ILE A 458 10.89 -22.61 9.98
N ASN A 459 9.84 -22.37 10.75
CA ASN A 459 9.94 -21.70 12.04
C ASN A 459 9.59 -22.71 13.13
N ILE A 460 10.47 -22.83 14.12
CA ILE A 460 10.35 -23.77 15.23
C ILE A 460 10.52 -22.99 16.52
N SER A 461 9.62 -23.20 17.47
CA SER A 461 9.83 -22.84 18.87
C SER A 461 9.82 -24.11 19.68
N THR A 462 10.80 -24.30 20.56
CA THR A 462 10.91 -25.46 21.44
C THR A 462 10.40 -25.12 22.84
N ARG A 463 10.02 -26.16 23.59
CA ARG A 463 9.58 -25.99 24.98
C ARG A 463 10.72 -25.53 25.93
N TRP A 464 11.97 -25.62 25.47
CA TRP A 464 13.16 -25.19 26.21
C TRP A 464 13.52 -23.72 25.96
N GLY A 465 12.66 -22.95 25.28
CA GLY A 465 12.88 -21.53 25.02
C GLY A 465 13.81 -21.22 23.84
N ILE A 466 14.08 -22.21 22.98
CA ILE A 466 14.84 -22.00 21.74
C ILE A 466 13.86 -21.65 20.62
N THR A 467 14.11 -20.56 19.90
CA THR A 467 13.41 -20.21 18.67
C THR A 467 14.36 -20.32 17.50
N GLY A 468 14.01 -21.09 16.48
CA GLY A 468 14.80 -21.29 15.28
C GLY A 468 14.03 -20.95 14.01
N THR A 469 14.72 -20.40 13.03
CA THR A 469 14.21 -20.14 11.68
C THR A 469 15.19 -20.67 10.65
N ILE A 470 14.73 -21.52 9.74
CA ILE A 470 15.50 -22.00 8.60
C ILE A 470 14.78 -21.50 7.35
N ARG A 471 15.49 -20.80 6.46
CA ARG A 471 14.93 -20.23 5.23
C ARG A 471 15.84 -20.52 4.07
N TYR A 472 15.32 -21.26 3.10
CA TYR A 472 15.96 -21.46 1.81
C TYR A 472 15.25 -20.63 0.75
N ILE A 473 15.97 -19.71 0.13
CA ILE A 473 15.52 -18.79 -0.91
C ILE A 473 16.17 -19.21 -2.22
N ARG A 474 15.42 -19.11 -3.32
CA ARG A 474 15.94 -19.33 -4.67
C ARG A 474 15.34 -18.31 -5.62
N SER A 475 16.14 -17.66 -6.44
CA SER A 475 15.73 -16.64 -7.38
C SER A 475 16.42 -16.90 -8.71
N VAL A 476 15.66 -16.87 -9.80
CA VAL A 476 16.18 -17.04 -11.17
C VAL A 476 15.63 -15.92 -12.01
N ASN A 477 16.53 -15.13 -12.61
CA ASN A 477 16.20 -13.99 -13.44
C ASN A 477 16.88 -14.11 -14.79
N PHE A 478 16.12 -13.94 -15.86
CA PHE A 478 16.62 -13.83 -17.22
C PHE A 478 16.37 -12.43 -17.71
N ASN A 479 17.40 -11.79 -18.27
CA ASN A 479 17.35 -10.49 -18.89
C ASN A 479 17.80 -10.63 -20.34
N TYR A 480 16.89 -10.40 -21.26
CA TYR A 480 17.10 -10.44 -22.68
C TYR A 480 17.18 -9.01 -23.21
N ASN A 481 18.15 -8.77 -24.08
CA ASN A 481 18.33 -7.52 -24.79
C ASN A 481 18.45 -7.85 -26.28
N SER A 482 17.77 -7.07 -27.13
CA SER A 482 17.81 -7.28 -28.58
C SER A 482 19.21 -7.21 -29.18
N THR A 483 20.14 -6.48 -28.55
CA THR A 483 21.47 -6.18 -29.08
C THR A 483 22.59 -6.92 -28.35
N SER A 484 22.49 -7.09 -27.02
CA SER A 484 23.59 -7.60 -26.19
C SER A 484 23.44 -9.07 -25.75
N GLY A 485 22.45 -9.80 -26.26
CA GLY A 485 22.21 -11.20 -25.90
C GLY A 485 21.41 -11.37 -24.60
N VAL A 486 21.59 -12.51 -23.94
CA VAL A 486 20.80 -12.94 -22.77
C VAL A 486 21.68 -13.10 -21.54
N ARG A 487 21.31 -12.48 -20.43
CA ARG A 487 21.95 -12.66 -19.12
C ARG A 487 21.02 -13.42 -18.18
N LYS A 488 21.48 -14.55 -17.66
CA LYS A 488 20.80 -15.36 -16.65
C LYS A 488 21.48 -15.14 -15.29
N ALA A 489 20.72 -14.80 -14.26
CA ALA A 489 21.21 -14.67 -12.89
C ALA A 489 20.45 -15.65 -12.00
N GLU A 490 21.19 -16.54 -11.34
CA GLU A 490 20.67 -17.48 -10.36
C GLU A 490 21.20 -17.13 -8.98
N GLN A 491 20.30 -17.01 -8.02
CA GLN A 491 20.61 -16.72 -6.63
C GLN A 491 20.00 -17.81 -5.77
N SER A 492 20.77 -18.34 -4.84
CA SER A 492 20.25 -19.21 -3.79
C SER A 492 20.86 -18.82 -2.46
N GLY A 493 20.03 -18.85 -1.42
CA GLY A 493 20.41 -18.43 -0.07
C GLY A 493 19.83 -19.40 0.94
N LEU A 494 20.62 -19.81 1.92
CA LEU A 494 20.19 -20.58 3.08
C LEU A 494 20.54 -19.79 4.32
N ASN A 495 19.51 -19.31 5.02
CA ASN A 495 19.66 -18.60 6.28
C ASN A 495 19.10 -19.49 7.39
N MET A 496 19.92 -19.79 8.39
CA MET A 496 19.51 -20.44 9.62
C MET A 496 19.80 -19.50 10.78
N ASN A 497 18.82 -19.30 11.64
CA ASN A 497 19.01 -18.57 12.88
C ASN A 497 18.43 -19.36 14.03
N ALA A 498 19.12 -19.43 15.17
CA ALA A 498 18.62 -20.00 16.40
C ALA A 498 18.94 -19.07 17.57
N ASN A 499 17.90 -18.67 18.31
CA ASN A 499 17.99 -17.81 19.47
C ASN A 499 17.56 -18.57 20.71
N LEU A 500 18.32 -18.43 21.79
CA LEU A 500 18.03 -18.98 23.11
C LEU A 500 18.19 -17.87 24.14
N THR A 501 17.14 -17.58 24.90
CA THR A 501 17.20 -16.64 26.02
C THR A 501 17.15 -17.39 27.34
N LEU A 502 18.24 -17.30 28.11
CA LEU A 502 18.34 -17.84 29.46
C LEU A 502 18.18 -16.69 30.46
N HIS A 503 17.44 -16.96 31.54
CA HIS A 503 17.29 -16.04 32.67
C HIS A 503 17.95 -16.64 33.93
N PRO A 504 19.28 -16.84 33.95
CA PRO A 504 19.94 -17.38 35.12
C PRO A 504 19.98 -16.31 36.22
N GLY A 505 19.04 -16.39 37.16
CA GLY A 505 19.07 -15.54 38.35
C GLY A 505 20.24 -15.95 39.25
N PHE A 506 21.25 -15.10 39.40
CA PHE A 506 22.36 -15.33 40.34
C PHE A 506 22.37 -14.25 41.43
N LYS A 507 22.59 -14.67 42.68
CA LYS A 507 22.87 -13.75 43.81
C LYS A 507 24.38 -13.56 43.88
N ILE A 508 24.87 -12.33 43.79
CA ILE A 508 26.30 -12.05 43.97
C ILE A 508 26.64 -12.16 45.47
N PRO A 509 27.62 -12.99 45.89
CA PRO A 509 27.97 -13.19 47.30
C PRO A 509 28.47 -11.92 48.03
N PHE A 510 29.03 -10.95 47.29
CA PHE A 510 29.68 -9.75 47.84
C PHE A 510 28.78 -8.49 47.86
N LEU A 511 27.58 -8.53 47.26
CA LEU A 511 26.61 -7.43 47.29
C LEU A 511 25.36 -7.88 48.06
N LYS A 512 25.32 -7.59 49.37
CA LYS A 512 24.17 -7.88 50.24
C LYS A 512 22.86 -7.39 49.58
N ASN A 513 21.95 -8.35 49.33
CA ASN A 513 20.54 -8.20 48.96
C ASN A 513 20.15 -7.63 47.57
N LYS A 514 21.06 -7.43 46.61
CA LYS A 514 20.65 -7.07 45.23
C LYS A 514 20.50 -8.32 44.35
N ARG A 515 19.28 -8.65 43.95
CA ARG A 515 18.99 -9.66 42.91
C ARG A 515 19.23 -9.04 41.54
N LEU A 516 20.31 -9.42 40.86
CA LEU A 516 20.50 -9.05 39.46
C LEU A 516 19.64 -9.95 38.57
N ARG A 517 18.81 -9.33 37.73
CA ARG A 517 18.10 -10.02 36.67
C ARG A 517 19.06 -10.16 35.49
N ASN A 518 19.91 -11.18 35.54
CA ASN A 518 20.83 -11.47 34.46
C ASN A 518 20.07 -12.18 33.34
N GLU A 519 20.27 -11.69 32.12
CA GLU A 519 19.71 -12.27 30.90
C GLU A 519 20.86 -12.60 29.96
N VAL A 520 20.93 -13.86 29.53
CA VAL A 520 21.89 -14.33 28.53
C VAL A 520 21.10 -14.64 27.26
N GLN A 521 21.42 -13.97 26.17
CA GLN A 521 20.87 -14.25 24.85
C GLN A 521 21.96 -14.88 23.99
N LEU A 522 21.78 -16.13 23.60
CA LEU A 522 22.64 -16.84 22.66
C LEU A 522 21.97 -16.83 21.30
N THR A 523 22.69 -16.37 20.28
CA THR A 523 22.23 -16.31 18.89
C THR A 523 23.22 -17.05 18.00
N LEU A 524 22.74 -18.01 17.23
CA LEU A 524 23.49 -18.75 16.23
C LEU A 524 22.95 -18.42 14.85
N ALA A 525 23.73 -17.71 14.04
CA ALA A 525 23.37 -17.40 12.66
C ALA A 525 24.28 -18.17 11.69
N PHE A 526 23.68 -18.79 10.67
CA PHE A 526 24.38 -19.39 9.54
C PHE A 526 23.77 -18.88 8.24
N ASP A 527 24.59 -18.31 7.38
CA ASP A 527 24.18 -17.76 6.10
C ASP A 527 25.04 -18.36 5.01
N LYS A 528 24.41 -18.99 4.01
CA LYS A 528 25.08 -19.48 2.80
C LYS A 528 24.41 -18.88 1.58
N ASN A 529 25.17 -18.17 0.76
CA ASN A 529 24.69 -17.52 -0.45
C ASN A 529 25.46 -18.02 -1.67
N SER A 530 24.78 -18.13 -2.81
CA SER A 530 25.38 -18.50 -4.09
C SER A 530 24.70 -17.68 -5.18
N ASN A 531 25.48 -16.81 -5.83
CA ASN A 531 25.09 -15.98 -6.94
C ASN A 531 25.88 -16.42 -8.17
N LEU A 532 25.17 -16.89 -9.20
CA LEU A 532 25.74 -17.31 -10.48
C LEU A 532 25.18 -16.42 -11.57
N THR A 533 26.05 -15.88 -12.42
CA THR A 533 25.66 -15.13 -13.60
C THR A 533 26.17 -15.84 -14.84
N PHE A 534 25.26 -16.10 -15.78
CA PHE A 534 25.57 -16.63 -17.10
C PHE A 534 25.20 -15.62 -18.18
N THR A 535 25.88 -15.67 -19.31
CA THR A 535 25.62 -14.85 -20.50
C THR A 535 25.54 -15.74 -21.74
N ARG A 536 24.70 -15.36 -22.70
CA ARG A 536 24.61 -15.96 -24.02
C ARG A 536 24.61 -14.85 -25.07
N THR A 537 25.68 -14.77 -25.85
CA THR A 537 25.84 -13.81 -26.94
C THR A 537 24.82 -14.10 -28.06
N PRO A 538 24.35 -13.09 -28.82
CA PRO A 538 23.48 -13.34 -29.97
C PRO A 538 24.09 -14.34 -30.94
N GLY A 539 23.36 -15.41 -31.29
CA GLY A 539 23.80 -16.47 -32.20
C GLY A 539 24.53 -17.65 -31.56
N ALA A 540 24.89 -17.59 -30.27
CA ALA A 540 25.47 -18.71 -29.55
C ALA A 540 24.37 -19.64 -28.97
N GLU A 541 24.58 -20.96 -29.03
CA GLU A 541 23.59 -21.94 -28.53
C GLU A 541 23.64 -22.13 -27.01
N LYS A 542 24.80 -21.93 -26.36
CA LYS A 542 25.02 -22.26 -24.95
C LYS A 542 25.24 -21.02 -24.08
N PHE A 543 24.82 -21.12 -22.81
CA PHE A 543 25.10 -20.12 -21.79
C PHE A 543 26.51 -20.34 -21.22
N GLU A 544 27.32 -19.29 -21.23
CA GLU A 544 28.64 -19.27 -20.61
C GLU A 544 28.57 -18.62 -19.23
N GLU A 545 29.29 -19.18 -18.26
CA GLU A 545 29.35 -18.62 -16.91
C GLU A 545 30.24 -17.37 -16.90
N LEU A 546 29.62 -16.21 -16.66
CA LEU A 546 30.33 -14.93 -16.57
C LEU A 546 30.99 -14.78 -15.19
N ASP A 547 30.20 -14.94 -14.14
CA ASP A 547 30.62 -14.68 -12.76
C ASP A 547 29.97 -15.68 -11.79
N ARG A 548 30.69 -15.98 -10.72
CA ARG A 548 30.28 -16.87 -9.64
C ARG A 548 30.79 -16.29 -8.34
N GLN A 549 29.85 -16.07 -7.42
CA GLN A 549 30.14 -15.72 -6.05
C GLN A 549 29.40 -16.66 -5.10
N LYS A 550 30.15 -17.42 -4.31
CA LYS A 550 29.60 -18.29 -3.27
C LYS A 550 30.17 -17.84 -1.94
N SER A 551 29.34 -17.68 -0.94
CA SER A 551 29.81 -17.38 0.40
C SER A 551 29.05 -18.18 1.44
N TRP A 552 29.72 -18.49 2.53
CA TRP A 552 29.08 -18.98 3.73
C TRP A 552 29.69 -18.30 4.94
N LYS A 553 28.86 -18.17 5.98
CA LYS A 553 29.20 -17.47 7.19
C LYS A 553 28.48 -18.12 8.36
N PHE A 554 29.21 -18.31 9.44
CA PHE A 554 28.72 -18.82 10.70
C PHE A 554 29.07 -17.83 11.80
N ARG A 555 28.06 -17.33 12.51
CA ARG A 555 28.20 -16.31 13.54
C ARG A 555 27.47 -16.73 14.82
N PRO A 556 28.13 -17.46 15.72
CA PRO A 556 27.69 -17.57 17.09
C PRO A 556 27.95 -16.25 17.84
N SER A 557 26.97 -15.81 18.62
CA SER A 557 27.09 -14.64 19.48
C SER A 557 26.35 -14.85 20.80
N ALA A 558 26.87 -14.20 21.84
CA ALA A 558 26.33 -14.23 23.17
C ALA A 558 26.22 -12.80 23.69
N THR A 559 25.01 -12.37 24.04
CA THR A 559 24.77 -11.09 24.70
C THR A 559 24.41 -11.35 26.15
N TYR A 560 25.13 -10.70 27.06
CA TYR A 560 24.90 -10.76 28.49
C TYR A 560 24.48 -9.39 29.01
N ARG A 561 23.31 -9.32 29.64
CA ARG A 561 22.83 -8.11 30.30
C ARG A 561 23.24 -8.11 31.77
N PHE A 562 24.24 -7.30 32.10
CA PHE A 562 24.74 -7.14 33.47
C PHE A 562 23.79 -6.31 34.35
N SER A 563 23.15 -5.28 33.78
CA SER A 563 22.17 -4.45 34.47
C SER A 563 21.22 -3.78 33.48
N GLU A 564 20.28 -2.95 33.95
CA GLU A 564 19.47 -2.10 33.06
C GLU A 564 20.30 -1.11 32.24
N ARG A 565 21.54 -0.81 32.68
CA ARG A 565 22.42 0.21 32.09
C ARG A 565 23.66 -0.35 31.42
N VAL A 566 23.98 -1.63 31.61
CA VAL A 566 25.21 -2.26 31.09
C VAL A 566 24.87 -3.58 30.44
N ASN A 567 25.20 -3.72 29.16
CA ASN A 567 25.16 -4.98 28.42
C ASN A 567 26.49 -5.20 27.69
N GLY A 568 26.95 -6.44 27.69
CA GLY A 568 28.09 -6.88 26.89
C GLY A 568 27.65 -7.89 25.86
N SER A 569 28.25 -7.90 24.69
CA SER A 569 28.04 -8.92 23.68
C SER A 569 29.38 -9.39 23.12
N ALA A 570 29.57 -10.70 23.00
CA ALA A 570 30.69 -11.30 22.30
C ALA A 570 30.19 -12.03 21.06
N PHE A 571 30.94 -12.00 19.97
CA PHE A 571 30.66 -12.78 18.78
C PHE A 571 31.95 -13.36 18.19
N VAL A 572 31.82 -14.54 17.60
CA VAL A 572 32.81 -15.12 16.69
C VAL A 572 32.13 -15.19 15.33
N GLU A 573 32.82 -14.76 14.27
CA GLU A 573 32.35 -14.90 12.90
C GLU A 573 33.40 -15.63 12.09
N VAL A 574 33.01 -16.74 11.47
CA VAL A 574 33.86 -17.50 10.55
C VAL A 574 33.15 -17.57 9.22
N GLY A 575 33.86 -17.31 8.13
CA GLY A 575 33.25 -17.36 6.82
C GLY A 575 34.26 -17.56 5.71
N GLN A 576 33.72 -17.86 4.55
CA GLN A 576 34.47 -18.00 3.31
C GLN A 576 33.65 -17.39 2.18
N SER A 577 34.34 -16.73 1.26
CA SER A 577 33.78 -16.21 0.02
C SER A 577 34.67 -16.66 -1.13
N GLU A 578 34.08 -17.34 -2.09
CA GLU A 578 34.70 -17.75 -3.34
C GLU A 578 34.13 -16.87 -4.46
N ASN A 579 35.02 -16.22 -5.21
CA ASN A 579 34.68 -15.48 -6.41
C ASN A 579 35.49 -16.05 -7.59
N LYS A 580 34.86 -16.16 -8.76
CA LYS A 580 35.54 -16.65 -9.98
C LYS A 580 36.79 -15.83 -10.34
N ILE A 581 36.77 -14.52 -10.13
CA ILE A 581 37.84 -13.58 -10.51
C ILE A 581 38.90 -13.46 -9.40
N THR A 582 38.48 -13.25 -8.16
CA THR A 582 39.41 -12.96 -7.04
C THR A 582 39.83 -14.19 -6.24
N GLY A 583 39.29 -15.37 -6.58
CA GLY A 583 39.57 -16.62 -5.88
C GLY A 583 38.84 -16.75 -4.54
N THR A 584 39.40 -17.56 -3.65
CA THR A 584 38.81 -17.87 -2.35
C THR A 584 39.42 -17.04 -1.24
N PHE A 585 38.58 -16.39 -0.45
CA PHE A 585 38.95 -15.62 0.74
C PHE A 585 38.24 -16.21 1.95
N SER A 586 38.99 -16.57 2.99
CA SER A 586 38.46 -16.98 4.30
C SER A 586 38.79 -15.94 5.35
N TRP A 587 37.88 -15.75 6.31
CA TRP A 587 38.09 -14.85 7.43
C TRP A 587 37.61 -15.47 8.73
N PHE A 588 38.24 -15.00 9.80
CA PHE A 588 37.89 -15.26 11.17
C PHE A 588 37.89 -13.92 11.90
N GLU A 589 36.77 -13.58 12.52
CA GLU A 589 36.63 -12.37 13.32
C GLU A 589 36.13 -12.74 14.72
N PHE A 590 36.66 -12.03 15.71
CA PHE A 590 36.18 -12.08 17.08
C PHE A 590 36.02 -10.64 17.58
N GLY A 591 34.88 -10.38 18.23
CA GLY A 591 34.60 -9.05 18.75
C GLY A 591 33.86 -9.12 20.07
N ILE A 592 34.22 -8.21 20.97
CA ILE A 592 33.50 -7.95 22.22
C ILE A 592 33.06 -6.49 22.19
N ASN A 593 31.76 -6.27 22.37
CA ASN A 593 31.17 -4.94 22.51
C ASN A 593 30.62 -4.80 23.92
N VAL A 594 30.85 -3.65 24.54
CA VAL A 594 30.23 -3.27 25.82
C VAL A 594 29.49 -1.97 25.59
N ASN A 595 28.20 -1.96 25.90
CA ASN A 595 27.38 -0.77 25.82
C ASN A 595 26.94 -0.37 27.23
N ILE A 596 27.23 0.89 27.55
CA ILE A 596 27.00 1.52 28.85
C ILE A 596 26.11 2.73 28.60
N ALA A 597 24.87 2.67 29.06
CA ALA A 597 23.95 3.80 29.04
C ALA A 597 24.20 4.68 30.26
N ILE A 598 24.78 5.86 30.04
CA ILE A 598 25.00 6.88 31.07
C ILE A 598 23.88 7.91 30.95
N ARG A 599 23.29 8.31 32.08
CA ARG A 599 22.26 9.34 32.16
C ARG A 599 22.64 10.35 33.23
#